data_AF-A0A2E2C0Q5-F1
#
_entry.id   AF-A0A2E2C0Q5-F1
#
_cell.length_a   1.000
_cell.length_b   1.000
_cell.length_c   1.000
_cell.angle_alpha   90.00
_cell.angle_beta   90.00
_cell.angle_gamma   90.00
#
_symmetry.space_group_name_H-M   'P 1'
#
loop_
_entity.id
_entity.type
_entity.pdbx_description
1 polymer ?
#
loop_
_entity_poly.entity_id
_entity_poly.type
_entity_poly.pdbx_seq_one_letter_code
_entity_poly.pdbx_strand_id
1 'polypeptide(L)'
;MIDGIPYDVWFDNPLAVAGNQQAVSPVALPGNTVAATPTSTPSATEMKTADSQPASAAGGVDWKTIIPMPVLDSLVKDIRNRLTKNMQSVGTYNTSYLELPTFTSTLAALAGIATEHPDDIGWKKNAKYLRDLAAGISSKQLMRGAKSYREIQVPYEQMIVIMNGSLPAGVPDSEDKKPLSDVASMGDLMKRIDIASKWLKSNVGNADALKSEKEKVIEEAHLLAAVAKVITTEGYGYVDDKGFLGHANPMMEASLQMVEAAKADNFPEFDKGLTRVYKACTECHSEYKE
;
A
#
# COMPACT_ATOMS: atom_id res chain seq x y z
N MET A 1 4.25 12.55 -47.93
CA MET A 1 4.19 11.08 -47.89
C MET A 1 5.35 10.59 -47.04
N ILE A 2 5.05 10.11 -45.84
CA ILE A 2 5.86 9.12 -45.12
C ILE A 2 4.89 7.93 -44.98
N ASP A 3 5.24 6.79 -45.55
CA ASP A 3 4.47 5.52 -45.54
C ASP A 3 3.01 5.55 -46.03
N GLY A 4 2.71 6.31 -47.09
CA GLY A 4 1.50 6.06 -47.91
C GLY A 4 0.14 6.29 -47.22
N ILE A 5 0.10 6.88 -46.04
CA ILE A 5 -1.15 7.29 -45.37
C ILE A 5 -1.44 8.75 -45.72
N PRO A 6 -2.63 9.09 -46.28
CA PRO A 6 -3.03 10.49 -46.49
C PRO A 6 -3.12 11.21 -45.14
N TYR A 7 -2.60 12.43 -45.07
CA TYR A 7 -2.54 13.24 -43.84
C TYR A 7 -3.87 13.90 -43.43
N ASP A 8 -5.01 13.36 -43.88
CA ASP A 8 -6.35 13.93 -43.66
C ASP A 8 -7.31 12.92 -43.00
N VAL A 9 -6.84 12.19 -42.00
CA VAL A 9 -7.71 11.36 -41.15
C VAL A 9 -7.47 11.67 -39.67
N TRP A 10 -7.42 12.96 -39.34
CA TRP A 10 -7.69 13.41 -37.98
C TRP A 10 -9.18 13.75 -37.90
N PHE A 11 -9.95 12.90 -37.23
CA PHE A 11 -11.32 13.26 -36.89
C PHE A 11 -11.27 14.29 -35.77
N ASP A 12 -11.76 15.51 -36.01
CA ASP A 12 -11.81 16.59 -35.01
C ASP A 12 -12.62 16.20 -33.76
N ASN A 13 -13.42 15.13 -33.83
CA ASN A 13 -14.11 14.57 -32.68
C ASN A 13 -14.33 13.05 -32.83
N PRO A 14 -13.36 12.20 -32.43
CA PRO A 14 -13.46 10.75 -32.60
C PRO A 14 -14.59 10.10 -31.76
N LEU A 15 -15.18 10.85 -30.82
CA LEU A 15 -16.33 10.39 -30.03
C LEU A 15 -17.68 10.55 -30.75
N ALA A 16 -17.75 11.30 -31.85
CA ALA A 16 -18.98 11.45 -32.63
C ALA A 16 -19.30 10.18 -33.45
N VAL A 17 -18.29 9.39 -33.82
CA VAL A 17 -18.43 8.19 -34.68
C VAL A 17 -18.78 6.93 -33.86
N ALA A 18 -18.59 6.95 -32.53
CA ALA A 18 -18.86 5.81 -31.65
C ALA A 18 -20.05 6.01 -30.69
N GLY A 19 -20.88 7.03 -30.92
CA GLY A 19 -22.05 7.32 -30.08
C GLY A 19 -23.29 6.55 -30.53
N ASN A 20 -23.61 5.43 -29.89
CA ASN A 20 -24.96 4.87 -29.97
C ASN A 20 -25.92 5.78 -29.17
N GLN A 21 -26.62 6.70 -29.84
CA GLN A 21 -27.56 7.65 -29.22
C GLN A 21 -28.96 7.07 -28.95
N GLN A 22 -29.08 5.75 -28.84
CA GLN A 22 -30.36 5.15 -28.46
C GLN A 22 -30.61 5.35 -26.96
N ALA A 23 -31.58 6.21 -26.63
CA ALA A 23 -32.12 6.32 -25.29
C ALA A 23 -32.75 4.98 -24.87
N VAL A 24 -32.21 4.37 -23.81
CA VAL A 24 -32.83 3.21 -23.17
C VAL A 24 -33.92 3.68 -22.22
N SER A 25 -35.16 3.36 -22.55
CA SER A 25 -36.30 3.63 -21.68
C SER A 25 -36.18 2.83 -20.38
N PRO A 26 -36.41 3.44 -19.20
CA PRO A 26 -36.44 2.69 -17.95
C PRO A 26 -37.63 1.74 -17.93
N VAL A 27 -37.37 0.46 -17.69
CA VAL A 27 -38.41 -0.55 -17.43
C VAL A 27 -38.84 -0.41 -15.96
N ALA A 28 -40.13 -0.14 -15.74
CA ALA A 28 -40.72 -0.11 -14.42
C ALA A 28 -40.78 -1.53 -13.83
N LEU A 29 -40.22 -1.73 -12.64
CA LEU A 29 -40.41 -2.94 -11.86
C LEU A 29 -41.78 -2.89 -11.17
N PRO A 30 -42.60 -3.97 -11.20
CA PRO A 30 -43.87 -4.00 -10.51
C PRO A 30 -43.67 -3.93 -8.99
N GLY A 31 -44.43 -3.05 -8.35
CA GLY A 31 -44.38 -2.82 -6.91
C GLY A 31 -44.94 -3.98 -6.10
N ASN A 32 -44.32 -4.22 -4.95
CA ASN A 32 -44.95 -4.92 -3.84
C ASN A 32 -45.10 -3.93 -2.67
N THR A 33 -46.34 -3.53 -2.45
CA THR A 33 -46.81 -2.94 -1.20
C THR A 33 -46.91 -4.03 -0.14
N VAL A 34 -46.22 -3.87 0.98
CA VAL A 34 -46.51 -4.59 2.22
C VAL A 34 -46.58 -3.60 3.37
N ALA A 35 -47.74 -3.63 4.02
CA ALA A 35 -48.16 -2.73 5.08
C ALA A 35 -47.36 -2.96 6.37
N ALA A 36 -47.06 -1.86 7.07
CA ALA A 36 -46.44 -1.86 8.38
C ALA A 36 -47.40 -2.38 9.46
N THR A 37 -46.89 -3.26 10.33
CA THR A 37 -47.53 -3.63 11.61
C THR A 37 -46.50 -3.36 12.72
N PRO A 38 -46.88 -2.73 13.85
CA PRO A 38 -45.92 -2.27 14.83
C PRO A 38 -45.49 -3.42 15.74
N THR A 39 -44.17 -3.59 15.91
CA THR A 39 -43.61 -4.50 16.92
C THR A 39 -42.85 -3.68 17.95
N SER A 40 -43.24 -3.90 19.20
CA SER A 40 -42.74 -3.33 20.44
C SER A 40 -41.25 -3.57 20.67
N THR A 41 -40.59 -2.52 21.14
CA THR A 41 -39.18 -2.49 21.57
C THR A 41 -39.02 -3.16 22.95
N PRO A 42 -38.05 -4.05 23.16
CA PRO A 42 -37.55 -4.36 24.50
C PRO A 42 -36.35 -3.46 24.84
N SER A 43 -36.35 -2.98 26.08
CA SER A 43 -35.30 -2.18 26.72
C SER A 43 -33.89 -2.73 26.52
N ALA A 44 -32.97 -1.83 26.17
CA ALA A 44 -31.55 -2.04 26.31
C ALA A 44 -31.17 -2.03 27.80
N THR A 45 -30.69 -3.17 28.30
CA THR A 45 -30.03 -3.28 29.59
C THR A 45 -28.66 -2.59 29.51
N GLU A 46 -28.42 -1.67 30.44
CA GLU A 46 -27.17 -0.92 30.60
C GLU A 46 -25.95 -1.83 30.68
N MET A 47 -25.02 -1.64 29.73
CA MET A 47 -23.68 -2.21 29.82
C MET A 47 -22.79 -1.23 30.59
N LYS A 48 -22.42 -1.64 31.79
CA LYS A 48 -21.52 -1.00 32.73
C LYS A 48 -20.25 -0.50 32.03
N THR A 49 -20.04 0.80 32.09
CA THR A 49 -18.78 1.47 31.72
C THR A 49 -17.64 0.89 32.55
N ALA A 50 -16.69 0.23 31.87
CA ALA A 50 -15.39 -0.07 32.44
C ALA A 50 -14.50 1.16 32.28
N ASP A 51 -13.98 1.64 33.40
CA ASP A 51 -12.98 2.70 33.48
C ASP A 51 -11.84 2.41 32.49
N SER A 52 -11.65 3.33 31.54
CA SER A 52 -10.48 3.36 30.69
C SER A 52 -9.33 3.92 31.51
N GLN A 53 -8.58 3.03 32.17
CA GLN A 53 -7.27 3.36 32.70
C GLN A 53 -6.34 3.69 31.51
N PRO A 54 -5.60 4.81 31.53
CA PRO A 54 -4.77 5.20 30.40
C PRO A 54 -3.71 4.13 30.15
N ALA A 55 -3.71 3.58 28.94
CA ALA A 55 -2.66 2.71 28.46
C ALA A 55 -1.33 3.46 28.61
N SER A 56 -0.41 2.83 29.35
CA SER A 56 0.96 3.27 29.50
C SER A 56 1.60 3.44 28.12
N ALA A 57 2.13 4.63 27.83
CA ALA A 57 2.92 4.90 26.65
C ALA A 57 4.16 3.97 26.62
N ALA A 58 4.05 2.87 25.89
CA ALA A 58 5.17 2.00 25.56
C ALA A 58 6.04 2.73 24.52
N GLY A 59 7.37 2.61 24.68
CA GLY A 59 8.35 3.26 23.82
C GLY A 59 8.06 3.02 22.32
N GLY A 60 8.17 4.10 21.54
CA GLY A 60 7.91 4.07 20.11
C GLY A 60 8.79 3.07 19.35
N VAL A 61 8.35 2.67 18.16
CA VAL A 61 9.09 1.76 17.28
C VAL A 61 10.39 2.43 16.83
N ASP A 62 11.52 1.73 16.97
CA ASP A 62 12.80 2.19 16.43
C ASP A 62 12.88 1.98 14.92
N TRP A 63 12.21 2.87 14.18
CA TRP A 63 12.13 2.81 12.73
C TRP A 63 13.50 2.93 12.06
N LYS A 64 14.46 3.62 12.67
CA LYS A 64 15.80 3.82 12.10
C LYS A 64 16.55 2.50 11.94
N THR A 65 16.39 1.59 12.89
CA THR A 65 17.00 0.26 12.84
C THR A 65 16.30 -0.66 11.84
N ILE A 66 14.98 -0.54 11.71
CA ILE A 66 14.17 -1.42 10.84
C ILE A 66 14.26 -1.01 9.37
N ILE A 67 14.20 0.30 9.09
CA ILE A 67 14.20 0.86 7.74
C ILE A 67 14.91 2.22 7.76
N PRO A 68 16.21 2.27 7.47
CA PRO A 68 16.97 3.52 7.44
C PRO A 68 16.35 4.52 6.46
N MET A 69 16.37 5.82 6.81
CA MET A 69 15.73 6.85 6.00
C MET A 69 16.13 6.87 4.52
N PRO A 70 17.40 6.65 4.12
CA PRO A 70 17.76 6.57 2.70
C PRO A 70 17.07 5.41 1.96
N VAL A 71 16.85 4.28 2.65
CA VAL A 71 16.14 3.12 2.09
C VAL A 71 14.65 3.42 1.98
N LEU A 72 14.05 4.05 3.00
CA LEU A 72 12.66 4.51 2.96
C LEU A 72 12.43 5.46 1.77
N ASP A 73 13.30 6.46 1.60
CA ASP A 73 13.22 7.42 0.50
C ASP A 73 13.37 6.74 -0.87
N SER A 74 14.26 5.75 -0.99
CA SER A 74 14.40 4.96 -2.22
C SER A 74 13.12 4.18 -2.55
N LEU A 75 12.53 3.51 -1.56
CA LEU A 75 11.27 2.78 -1.73
C LEU A 75 10.10 3.70 -2.12
N VAL A 76 10.03 4.91 -1.55
CA VAL A 76 9.04 5.93 -1.93
C VAL A 76 9.26 6.39 -3.37
N LYS A 77 10.52 6.62 -3.79
CA LYS A 77 10.87 6.98 -5.19
C LYS A 77 10.52 5.86 -6.17
N ASP A 78 10.75 4.61 -5.81
CA ASP A 78 10.37 3.44 -6.63
C ASP A 78 8.86 3.39 -6.86
N ILE A 79 8.07 3.57 -5.79
CA ILE A 79 6.61 3.63 -5.90
C ILE A 79 6.20 4.83 -6.76
N ARG A 80 6.79 6.01 -6.55
CA ARG A 80 6.52 7.20 -7.38
C ARG A 80 6.74 6.92 -8.86
N ASN A 81 7.85 6.31 -9.23
CA ASN A 81 8.20 6.01 -10.61
C ASN A 81 7.20 5.02 -11.23
N ARG A 82 6.81 4.00 -10.46
CA ARG A 82 5.78 3.03 -10.87
C ARG A 82 4.41 3.67 -11.04
N LEU A 83 3.96 4.49 -10.09
CA LEU A 83 2.69 5.22 -10.20
C LEU A 83 2.71 6.16 -11.40
N THR A 84 3.84 6.83 -11.66
CA THR A 84 4.02 7.69 -12.82
C THR A 84 3.82 6.93 -14.11
N LYS A 85 4.40 5.74 -14.24
CA LYS A 85 4.15 4.85 -15.39
C LYS A 85 2.67 4.45 -15.49
N ASN A 86 2.07 4.03 -14.39
CA ASN A 86 0.69 3.52 -14.36
C ASN A 86 -0.35 4.60 -14.68
N MET A 87 -0.06 5.86 -14.34
CA MET A 87 -0.95 7.01 -14.51
C MET A 87 -0.68 7.82 -15.79
N GLN A 88 0.17 7.35 -16.71
CA GLN A 88 0.50 8.11 -17.94
C GLN A 88 -0.71 8.34 -18.86
N SER A 89 -1.64 7.38 -18.89
CA SER A 89 -2.82 7.44 -19.74
C SER A 89 -3.92 6.53 -19.20
N VAL A 90 -5.16 6.72 -19.68
CA VAL A 90 -6.28 5.80 -19.39
C VAL A 90 -5.95 4.37 -19.85
N GLY A 91 -5.20 4.21 -20.95
CA GLY A 91 -4.77 2.90 -21.45
C GLY A 91 -3.85 2.18 -20.47
N THR A 92 -2.80 2.86 -19.99
CA THR A 92 -1.85 2.28 -19.02
C THR A 92 -2.50 2.04 -17.66
N TYR A 93 -3.38 2.94 -17.25
CA TYR A 93 -4.18 2.74 -16.04
C TYR A 93 -5.04 1.48 -16.13
N ASN A 94 -5.74 1.28 -17.25
CA ASN A 94 -6.61 0.12 -17.44
C ASN A 94 -5.86 -1.22 -17.34
N THR A 95 -4.57 -1.26 -17.66
CA THR A 95 -3.77 -2.49 -17.54
C THR A 95 -3.14 -2.68 -16.16
N SER A 96 -3.12 -1.64 -15.30
CA SER A 96 -2.38 -1.64 -14.03
C SER A 96 -3.22 -1.31 -12.79
N TYR A 97 -4.49 -0.92 -12.95
CA TYR A 97 -5.32 -0.43 -11.84
C TYR A 97 -5.46 -1.41 -10.67
N LEU A 98 -5.39 -2.72 -10.91
CA LEU A 98 -5.45 -3.76 -9.86
C LEU A 98 -4.21 -3.75 -8.95
N GLU A 99 -3.09 -3.23 -9.43
CA GLU A 99 -1.85 -3.15 -8.66
C GLU A 99 -1.77 -1.87 -7.82
N LEU A 100 -2.53 -0.82 -8.18
CA LEU A 100 -2.47 0.48 -7.52
C LEU A 100 -2.74 0.38 -6.01
N PRO A 101 -3.77 -0.34 -5.52
CA PRO A 101 -4.02 -0.43 -4.07
C PRO A 101 -2.84 -1.01 -3.29
N THR A 102 -2.14 -2.02 -3.85
CA THR A 102 -0.94 -2.59 -3.23
C THR A 102 0.13 -1.52 -3.02
N PHE A 103 0.44 -0.75 -4.07
CA PHE A 103 1.52 0.23 -4.02
C PHE A 103 1.13 1.52 -3.28
N THR A 104 -0.13 1.95 -3.34
CA THR A 104 -0.59 3.13 -2.59
C THR A 104 -0.75 2.83 -1.11
N SER A 105 -1.23 1.64 -0.73
CA SER A 105 -1.24 1.22 0.69
C SER A 105 0.19 1.07 1.24
N THR A 106 1.12 0.56 0.44
CA THR A 106 2.56 0.54 0.82
C THR A 106 3.10 1.96 1.01
N LEU A 107 2.79 2.89 0.09
CA LEU A 107 3.19 4.29 0.19
C LEU A 107 2.60 4.96 1.44
N ALA A 108 1.34 4.67 1.76
CA ALA A 108 0.70 5.18 2.96
C ALA A 108 1.42 4.72 4.23
N ALA A 109 1.77 3.42 4.31
CA ALA A 109 2.54 2.88 5.42
C ALA A 109 3.94 3.53 5.53
N LEU A 110 4.68 3.64 4.42
CA LEU A 110 6.01 4.27 4.41
C LEU A 110 5.95 5.76 4.80
N ALA A 111 4.93 6.49 4.35
CA ALA A 111 4.72 7.87 4.74
C ALA A 111 4.35 8.00 6.23
N GLY A 112 3.54 7.08 6.76
CA GLY A 112 3.28 6.98 8.19
C GLY A 112 4.56 6.73 8.99
N ILE A 113 5.37 5.74 8.60
CA ILE A 113 6.70 5.50 9.20
C ILE A 113 7.56 6.77 9.16
N ALA A 114 7.57 7.47 8.03
CA ALA A 114 8.35 8.70 7.89
C ALA A 114 7.94 9.80 8.88
N THR A 115 6.67 9.88 9.30
CA THR A 115 6.25 10.85 10.35
C THR A 115 6.88 10.57 11.72
N GLU A 116 7.24 9.32 11.98
CA GLU A 116 7.83 8.86 13.26
C GLU A 116 9.34 8.64 13.18
N HIS A 117 9.90 8.52 11.98
CA HIS A 117 11.31 8.27 11.78
C HIS A 117 12.15 9.43 12.36
N PRO A 118 13.27 9.19 13.06
CA PRO A 118 14.06 10.26 13.68
C PRO A 118 14.78 11.15 12.65
N ASP A 119 15.38 10.54 11.62
CA ASP A 119 16.09 11.28 10.56
C ASP A 119 15.14 12.06 9.64
N ASP A 120 15.63 13.08 8.94
CA ASP A 120 14.82 14.00 8.12
C ASP A 120 15.17 13.93 6.62
N ILE A 121 14.19 14.20 5.76
CA ILE A 121 14.29 14.29 4.30
C ILE A 121 13.29 15.32 3.76
N GLY A 122 13.55 15.85 2.55
CA GLY A 122 12.85 17.03 2.05
C GLY A 122 11.31 16.96 2.01
N TRP A 123 10.72 15.77 1.83
CA TRP A 123 9.26 15.58 1.82
C TRP A 123 8.66 15.17 3.17
N LYS A 124 9.46 14.80 4.17
CA LYS A 124 8.98 14.27 5.47
C LYS A 124 8.05 15.25 6.19
N LYS A 125 8.33 16.54 6.14
CA LYS A 125 7.45 17.60 6.69
C LYS A 125 6.01 17.54 6.17
N ASN A 126 5.79 16.93 5.00
CA ASN A 126 4.50 16.75 4.36
C ASN A 126 4.03 15.28 4.38
N ALA A 127 4.71 14.39 5.10
CA ALA A 127 4.46 12.95 5.06
C ALA A 127 3.03 12.56 5.49
N LYS A 128 2.45 13.27 6.46
CA LYS A 128 1.05 13.04 6.89
C LYS A 128 0.04 13.22 5.74
N TYR A 129 0.28 14.20 4.87
CA TYR A 129 -0.54 14.44 3.69
C TYR A 129 -0.34 13.35 2.63
N LEU A 130 0.91 12.91 2.43
CA LEU A 130 1.22 11.79 1.53
C LEU A 130 0.54 10.50 1.98
N ARG A 131 0.58 10.22 3.30
CA ARG A 131 -0.08 9.07 3.94
C ARG A 131 -1.57 9.06 3.61
N ASP A 132 -2.26 10.17 3.87
CA ASP A 132 -3.71 10.24 3.73
C ASP A 132 -4.16 10.23 2.25
N LEU A 133 -3.43 10.89 1.35
CA LEU A 133 -3.72 10.84 -0.08
C LEU A 133 -3.52 9.43 -0.66
N ALA A 134 -2.44 8.75 -0.26
CA ALA A 134 -2.15 7.40 -0.71
C ALA A 134 -3.20 6.39 -0.20
N ALA A 135 -3.61 6.50 1.07
CA ALA A 135 -4.72 5.72 1.63
C ALA A 135 -6.06 6.02 0.93
N GLY A 136 -6.30 7.29 0.58
CA GLY A 136 -7.49 7.70 -0.16
C GLY A 136 -7.66 6.99 -1.51
N ILE A 137 -6.57 6.73 -2.23
CA ILE A 137 -6.59 5.99 -3.51
C ILE A 137 -7.03 4.54 -3.32
N SER A 138 -6.58 3.85 -2.26
CA SER A 138 -6.95 2.45 -1.98
C SER A 138 -8.27 2.29 -1.22
N SER A 139 -8.87 3.38 -0.73
CA SER A 139 -10.13 3.35 0.03
C SER A 139 -11.37 2.85 -0.75
N LYS A 140 -11.31 2.87 -2.08
CA LYS A 140 -12.42 2.45 -2.96
C LYS A 140 -11.92 1.46 -3.98
N GLN A 141 -12.79 0.51 -4.34
CA GLN A 141 -12.52 -0.44 -5.41
C GLN A 141 -12.35 0.31 -6.75
N LEU A 142 -11.12 0.33 -7.25
CA LEU A 142 -10.80 0.89 -8.57
C LEU A 142 -11.41 0.01 -9.66
N MET A 143 -11.80 0.65 -10.77
CA MET A 143 -12.36 0.01 -11.96
C MET A 143 -11.60 0.45 -13.21
N ARG A 144 -11.74 -0.32 -14.30
CA ARG A 144 -11.32 0.15 -15.63
C ARG A 144 -12.17 1.34 -16.07
N GLY A 145 -11.58 2.20 -16.90
CA GLY A 145 -12.25 3.29 -17.60
C GLY A 145 -11.82 4.68 -17.16
N ALA A 146 -12.12 5.67 -18.01
CA ALA A 146 -11.71 7.06 -17.83
C ALA A 146 -12.28 7.69 -16.55
N LYS A 147 -13.45 7.25 -16.07
CA LYS A 147 -14.05 7.76 -14.83
C LYS A 147 -13.17 7.46 -13.63
N SER A 148 -12.87 6.18 -13.38
CA SER A 148 -12.04 5.75 -12.25
C SER A 148 -10.62 6.32 -12.34
N TYR A 149 -10.06 6.46 -13.55
CA TYR A 149 -8.78 7.14 -13.78
C TYR A 149 -8.81 8.60 -13.32
N ARG A 150 -9.82 9.38 -13.74
CA ARG A 150 -9.94 10.80 -13.39
C ARG A 150 -10.18 11.02 -11.90
N GLU A 151 -10.90 10.12 -11.24
CA GLU A 151 -11.17 10.20 -9.80
C GLU A 151 -9.90 10.18 -8.96
N ILE A 152 -8.87 9.42 -9.37
CA ILE A 152 -7.60 9.32 -8.65
C ILE A 152 -6.49 10.22 -9.20
N GLN A 153 -6.72 10.88 -10.34
CA GLN A 153 -5.71 11.70 -11.01
C GLN A 153 -5.26 12.89 -10.14
N VAL A 154 -6.20 13.63 -9.55
CA VAL A 154 -5.88 14.79 -8.70
C VAL A 154 -5.12 14.37 -7.43
N PRO A 155 -5.58 13.36 -6.64
CA PRO A 155 -4.79 12.84 -5.54
C PRO A 155 -3.38 12.39 -5.96
N TYR A 156 -3.26 11.71 -7.10
CA TYR A 156 -1.96 11.29 -7.65
C TYR A 156 -1.03 12.47 -7.93
N GLU A 157 -1.49 13.50 -8.64
CA GLU A 157 -0.70 14.70 -8.93
C GLU A 157 -0.26 15.40 -7.64
N GLN A 158 -1.14 15.48 -6.64
CA GLN A 158 -0.82 16.03 -5.33
C GLN A 158 0.27 15.21 -4.61
N MET A 159 0.19 13.87 -4.65
CA MET A 159 1.25 13.01 -4.10
C MET A 159 2.61 13.26 -4.76
N ILE A 160 2.65 13.44 -6.09
CA ILE A 160 3.89 13.75 -6.82
C ILE A 160 4.51 15.05 -6.31
N VAL A 161 3.71 16.11 -6.13
CA VAL A 161 4.19 17.41 -5.61
C VAL A 161 4.76 17.24 -4.19
N ILE A 162 4.10 16.44 -3.34
CA ILE A 162 4.57 16.14 -1.98
C ILE A 162 5.90 15.41 -1.99
N MET A 163 6.03 14.33 -2.79
CA MET A 163 7.28 13.58 -2.90
C MET A 163 8.43 14.41 -3.50
N ASN A 164 8.12 15.53 -4.16
CA ASN A 164 9.10 16.53 -4.61
C ASN A 164 9.38 17.63 -3.56
N GLY A 165 8.84 17.52 -2.34
CA GLY A 165 9.15 18.37 -1.19
C GLY A 165 8.22 19.58 -0.97
N SER A 166 7.14 19.69 -1.74
CA SER A 166 6.20 20.83 -1.69
C SER A 166 4.81 20.40 -1.22
N LEU A 167 4.05 21.29 -0.57
CA LEU A 167 2.65 21.02 -0.24
C LEU A 167 1.76 21.62 -1.34
N PRO A 168 1.01 20.81 -2.12
CA PRO A 168 0.13 21.34 -3.15
C PRO A 168 -1.08 22.05 -2.53
N ALA A 169 -1.66 22.98 -3.28
CA ALA A 169 -2.88 23.67 -2.87
C ALA A 169 -4.07 22.71 -2.82
N GLY A 170 -5.02 22.99 -1.94
CA GLY A 170 -6.28 22.25 -1.83
C GLY A 170 -6.16 20.85 -1.24
N VAL A 171 -5.00 20.46 -0.69
CA VAL A 171 -4.89 19.25 0.12
C VAL A 171 -5.61 19.49 1.46
N PRO A 172 -6.56 18.64 1.86
CA PRO A 172 -7.21 18.74 3.16
C PRO A 172 -6.20 18.68 4.29
N ASP A 173 -6.53 19.30 5.42
CA ASP A 173 -5.69 19.13 6.60
C ASP A 173 -5.66 17.66 7.05
N SER A 174 -4.55 17.26 7.69
CA SER A 174 -4.29 15.89 8.08
C SER A 174 -3.80 15.84 9.52
N GLU A 175 -4.32 14.88 10.28
CA GLU A 175 -3.89 14.62 11.65
C GLU A 175 -2.42 14.21 11.69
N ASP A 176 -1.69 14.72 12.68
CA ASP A 176 -0.26 14.42 12.80
C ASP A 176 0.01 12.93 13.03
N LYS A 177 -0.89 12.24 13.71
CA LYS A 177 -0.78 10.81 14.02
C LYS A 177 -2.08 10.08 13.69
N LYS A 178 -1.94 8.95 13.02
CA LYS A 178 -3.01 7.98 12.76
C LYS A 178 -2.44 6.56 12.90
N PRO A 179 -3.22 5.61 13.44
CA PRO A 179 -2.85 4.20 13.38
C PRO A 179 -2.52 3.78 11.95
N LEU A 180 -1.45 3.01 11.76
CA LEU A 180 -1.06 2.55 10.42
C LEU A 180 -2.11 1.62 9.80
N SER A 181 -2.87 0.91 10.64
CA SER A 181 -4.03 0.10 10.25
C SER A 181 -5.12 0.89 9.52
N ASP A 182 -5.26 2.17 9.83
CA ASP A 182 -6.33 3.02 9.28
C ASP A 182 -6.00 3.50 7.86
N VAL A 183 -4.72 3.45 7.50
CA VAL A 183 -4.20 4.02 6.24
C VAL A 183 -3.60 2.95 5.31
N ALA A 184 -3.29 1.76 5.82
CA ALA A 184 -2.70 0.68 5.05
C ALA A 184 -3.36 -0.67 5.37
N SER A 185 -4.08 -1.24 4.41
CA SER A 185 -4.75 -2.53 4.61
C SER A 185 -3.74 -3.67 4.73
N MET A 186 -3.99 -4.61 5.66
CA MET A 186 -3.14 -5.81 5.82
C MET A 186 -3.06 -6.61 4.52
N GLY A 187 -4.19 -6.77 3.81
CA GLY A 187 -4.24 -7.52 2.55
C GLY A 187 -3.34 -6.93 1.46
N ASP A 188 -3.31 -5.60 1.31
CA ASP A 188 -2.45 -4.95 0.32
C ASP A 188 -0.97 -4.96 0.74
N LEU A 189 -0.68 -4.83 2.03
CA LEU A 189 0.66 -4.99 2.56
C LEU A 189 1.19 -6.43 2.34
N MET A 190 0.33 -7.45 2.51
CA MET A 190 0.68 -8.84 2.21
C MET A 190 0.94 -9.08 0.73
N LYS A 191 0.16 -8.45 -0.17
CA LYS A 191 0.47 -8.48 -1.61
C LYS A 191 1.84 -7.85 -1.90
N ARG A 192 2.22 -6.78 -1.19
CA ARG A 192 3.54 -6.16 -1.36
C ARG A 192 4.68 -7.08 -0.88
N ILE A 193 4.49 -7.79 0.23
CA ILE A 193 5.41 -8.83 0.72
C ILE A 193 5.56 -9.95 -0.31
N ASP A 194 4.46 -10.42 -0.90
CA ASP A 194 4.48 -11.47 -1.93
C ASP A 194 5.29 -11.03 -3.16
N ILE A 195 5.11 -9.78 -3.61
CA ILE A 195 5.91 -9.20 -4.71
C ILE A 195 7.41 -9.18 -4.36
N ALA A 196 7.77 -8.68 -3.16
CA ALA A 196 9.16 -8.62 -2.71
C ALA A 196 9.81 -10.01 -2.66
N SER A 197 9.16 -10.94 -1.96
CA SER A 197 9.69 -12.29 -1.73
C SER A 197 9.84 -13.06 -3.04
N LYS A 198 8.85 -13.00 -3.95
CA LYS A 198 8.95 -13.60 -5.30
C LYS A 198 10.12 -13.01 -6.09
N TRP A 199 10.28 -11.69 -6.07
CA TRP A 199 11.40 -11.05 -6.76
C TRP A 199 12.75 -11.53 -6.19
N LEU A 200 12.92 -11.55 -4.87
CA LEU A 200 14.13 -12.02 -4.20
C LEU A 200 14.46 -13.47 -4.60
N LYS A 201 13.48 -14.37 -4.55
CA LYS A 201 13.66 -15.78 -4.92
C LYS A 201 13.99 -15.98 -6.39
N SER A 202 13.37 -15.21 -7.28
CA SER A 202 13.58 -15.35 -8.72
C SER A 202 14.88 -14.74 -9.22
N ASN A 203 15.36 -13.67 -8.56
CA ASN A 203 16.50 -12.90 -9.06
C ASN A 203 17.78 -13.13 -8.25
N VAL A 204 17.71 -13.70 -7.05
CA VAL A 204 18.86 -13.86 -6.14
C VAL A 204 19.10 -15.33 -5.84
N GLY A 205 19.39 -16.11 -6.88
CA GLY A 205 19.57 -17.57 -6.78
C GLY A 205 21.00 -18.04 -6.47
N ASN A 206 21.98 -17.12 -6.44
CA ASN A 206 23.39 -17.43 -6.17
C ASN A 206 24.16 -16.17 -5.70
N ALA A 207 25.43 -16.36 -5.36
CA ALA A 207 26.29 -15.29 -4.84
C ALA A 207 26.56 -14.14 -5.82
N ASP A 208 26.68 -14.43 -7.12
CA ASP A 208 26.92 -13.39 -8.13
C ASP A 208 25.68 -12.54 -8.34
N ALA A 209 24.50 -13.16 -8.31
CA ALA A 209 23.22 -12.46 -8.36
C ALA A 209 23.02 -11.58 -7.12
N LEU A 210 23.34 -12.07 -5.92
CA LEU A 210 23.29 -11.27 -4.69
C LEU A 210 24.18 -10.02 -4.78
N LYS A 211 25.39 -10.17 -5.31
CA LYS A 211 26.32 -9.04 -5.51
C LYS A 211 25.78 -8.04 -6.53
N SER A 212 25.25 -8.53 -7.64
CA SER A 212 24.76 -7.70 -8.75
C SER A 212 23.50 -6.91 -8.36
N GLU A 213 22.64 -7.52 -7.56
CA GLU A 213 21.35 -6.96 -7.14
C GLU A 213 21.39 -6.40 -5.70
N LYS A 214 22.58 -6.21 -5.12
CA LYS A 214 22.79 -5.92 -3.69
C LYS A 214 21.90 -4.81 -3.15
N GLU A 215 21.87 -3.66 -3.83
CA GLU A 215 21.09 -2.51 -3.41
C GLU A 215 19.60 -2.85 -3.35
N LYS A 216 19.09 -3.51 -4.40
CA LYS A 216 17.69 -3.89 -4.47
C LYS A 216 17.32 -4.95 -3.43
N VAL A 217 18.24 -5.88 -3.13
CA VAL A 217 18.07 -6.85 -2.04
C VAL A 217 17.95 -6.14 -0.70
N ILE A 218 18.81 -5.17 -0.41
CA ILE A 218 18.77 -4.39 0.84
C ILE A 218 17.44 -3.65 0.98
N GLU A 219 16.97 -3.01 -0.10
CA GLU A 219 15.68 -2.31 -0.10
C GLU A 219 14.49 -3.23 0.16
N GLU A 220 14.38 -4.33 -0.60
CA GLU A 220 13.26 -5.27 -0.46
C GLU A 220 13.29 -5.98 0.89
N ALA A 221 14.47 -6.31 1.42
CA ALA A 221 14.60 -6.92 2.74
C ALA A 221 14.22 -5.94 3.87
N HIS A 222 14.61 -4.66 3.80
CA HIS A 222 14.14 -3.64 4.74
C HIS A 222 12.63 -3.42 4.63
N LEU A 223 12.06 -3.45 3.42
CA LEU A 223 10.62 -3.35 3.25
C LEU A 223 9.89 -4.54 3.90
N LEU A 224 10.37 -5.77 3.70
CA LEU A 224 9.81 -6.96 4.36
C LEU A 224 9.84 -6.80 5.89
N ALA A 225 10.95 -6.33 6.45
CA ALA A 225 11.08 -6.04 7.87
C ALA A 225 10.09 -4.97 8.35
N ALA A 226 10.00 -3.86 7.61
CA ALA A 226 9.10 -2.75 7.93
C ALA A 226 7.64 -3.21 7.92
N VAL A 227 7.20 -3.91 6.88
CA VAL A 227 5.81 -4.39 6.80
C VAL A 227 5.51 -5.42 7.88
N ALA A 228 6.43 -6.36 8.15
CA ALA A 228 6.29 -7.30 9.26
C ALA A 228 6.15 -6.58 10.62
N LYS A 229 6.83 -5.44 10.81
CA LYS A 229 6.62 -4.61 12.00
C LYS A 229 5.28 -3.89 11.98
N VAL A 230 4.91 -3.26 10.86
CA VAL A 230 3.66 -2.49 10.71
C VAL A 230 2.45 -3.33 11.10
N ILE A 231 2.33 -4.57 10.60
CA ILE A 231 1.16 -5.43 10.88
C ILE A 231 1.08 -5.90 12.34
N THR A 232 2.10 -5.63 13.16
CA THR A 232 2.12 -5.92 14.61
C THR A 232 1.92 -4.67 15.46
N THR A 233 1.74 -3.49 14.85
CA THR A 233 1.42 -2.28 15.60
C THR A 233 -0.03 -2.26 16.04
N GLU A 234 -0.36 -1.37 16.97
CA GLU A 234 -1.73 -1.10 17.38
C GLU A 234 -2.63 -0.81 16.17
N GLY A 235 -3.88 -1.26 16.28
CA GLY A 235 -4.92 -1.09 15.25
C GLY A 235 -5.07 -2.28 14.28
N TYR A 236 -4.06 -3.13 14.12
CA TYR A 236 -4.21 -4.38 13.32
C TYR A 236 -4.84 -5.55 14.10
N GLY A 237 -5.04 -5.40 15.42
CA GLY A 237 -5.74 -6.40 16.25
C GLY A 237 -4.88 -7.56 16.77
N TYR A 238 -3.59 -7.60 16.46
CA TYR A 238 -2.70 -8.72 16.84
C TYR A 238 -1.64 -8.37 17.90
N VAL A 239 -1.74 -7.20 18.55
CA VAL A 239 -0.71 -6.71 19.49
C VAL A 239 -0.48 -7.61 20.72
N ASP A 240 -1.50 -8.39 21.11
CA ASP A 240 -1.44 -9.33 22.23
C ASP A 240 -1.56 -10.80 21.77
N ASP A 241 -1.65 -11.03 20.46
CA ASP A 241 -1.74 -12.38 19.89
C ASP A 241 -0.34 -13.00 19.79
N LYS A 242 0.00 -13.80 20.80
CA LYS A 242 1.31 -14.48 20.87
C LYS A 242 1.58 -15.41 19.68
N GLY A 243 0.56 -16.00 19.07
CA GLY A 243 0.73 -16.85 17.90
C GLY A 243 1.12 -16.02 16.69
N PHE A 244 0.35 -14.96 16.41
CA PHE A 244 0.62 -14.06 15.30
C PHE A 244 1.99 -13.38 15.44
N LEU A 245 2.30 -12.84 16.62
CA LEU A 245 3.60 -12.25 16.93
C LEU A 245 4.74 -13.27 16.84
N GLY A 246 4.46 -14.53 17.17
CA GLY A 246 5.37 -15.66 17.03
C GLY A 246 5.77 -15.97 15.58
N HIS A 247 5.00 -15.51 14.59
CA HIS A 247 5.36 -15.62 13.17
C HIS A 247 5.88 -14.31 12.58
N ALA A 248 5.23 -13.18 12.89
CA ALA A 248 5.57 -11.88 12.32
C ALA A 248 6.94 -11.36 12.78
N ASN A 249 7.29 -11.50 14.07
CA ASN A 249 8.58 -11.04 14.59
C ASN A 249 9.76 -11.83 13.99
N PRO A 250 9.74 -13.17 13.91
CA PRO A 250 10.79 -13.91 13.20
C PRO A 250 10.92 -13.57 11.72
N MET A 251 9.83 -13.20 11.04
CA MET A 251 9.89 -12.72 9.66
C MET A 251 10.65 -11.39 9.57
N MET A 252 10.38 -10.45 10.48
CA MET A 252 11.10 -9.18 10.57
C MET A 252 12.60 -9.42 10.81
N GLU A 253 12.95 -10.26 11.79
CA GLU A 253 14.34 -10.60 12.11
C GLU A 253 15.07 -11.27 10.93
N ALA A 254 14.42 -12.23 10.26
CA ALA A 254 14.97 -12.90 9.10
C ALA A 254 15.22 -11.93 7.94
N SER A 255 14.33 -10.95 7.77
CA SER A 255 14.49 -9.90 6.76
C SER A 255 15.69 -8.99 7.09
N LEU A 256 15.90 -8.63 8.36
CA LEU A 256 17.10 -7.87 8.77
C LEU A 256 18.39 -8.70 8.66
N GLN A 257 18.33 -10.03 8.89
CA GLN A 257 19.45 -10.92 8.61
C GLN A 257 19.82 -10.91 7.12
N MET A 258 18.84 -10.89 6.22
CA MET A 258 19.07 -10.79 4.77
C MET A 258 19.75 -9.47 4.39
N VAL A 259 19.40 -8.36 5.04
CA VAL A 259 20.08 -7.07 4.86
C VAL A 259 21.56 -7.18 5.21
N GLU A 260 21.90 -7.71 6.38
CA GLU A 260 23.29 -7.85 6.82
C GLU A 260 24.07 -8.83 5.93
N ALA A 261 23.43 -9.92 5.50
CA ALA A 261 24.01 -10.86 4.57
C ALA A 261 24.31 -10.22 3.20
N ALA A 262 23.40 -9.39 2.67
CA ALA A 262 23.61 -8.68 1.40
C ALA A 262 24.75 -7.65 1.50
N LYS A 263 24.83 -6.89 2.61
CA LYS A 263 25.94 -5.96 2.87
C LYS A 263 27.28 -6.69 2.90
N ALA A 264 27.32 -7.90 3.46
CA ALA A 264 28.52 -8.72 3.61
C ALA A 264 28.82 -9.66 2.42
N ASP A 265 28.05 -9.59 1.32
CA ASP A 265 28.16 -10.52 0.17
C ASP A 265 28.04 -12.00 0.55
N ASN A 266 27.29 -12.29 1.62
CA ASN A 266 27.15 -13.61 2.21
C ASN A 266 25.87 -14.30 1.73
N PHE A 267 25.95 -14.95 0.56
CA PHE A 267 24.82 -15.66 -0.02
C PHE A 267 24.23 -16.78 0.87
N PRO A 268 25.03 -17.65 1.51
CA PRO A 268 24.48 -18.66 2.42
C PRO A 268 23.60 -18.09 3.54
N GLU A 269 24.00 -16.98 4.17
CA GLU A 269 23.19 -16.35 5.21
C GLU A 269 21.96 -15.62 4.64
N PHE A 270 22.08 -15.05 3.44
CA PHE A 270 20.93 -14.49 2.72
C PHE A 270 19.87 -15.56 2.42
N ASP A 271 20.28 -16.70 1.84
CA ASP A 271 19.40 -17.81 1.47
C ASP A 271 18.70 -18.42 2.70
N LYS A 272 19.44 -18.55 3.80
CA LYS A 272 18.89 -18.95 5.09
C LYS A 272 17.83 -17.96 5.60
N GLY A 273 18.10 -16.65 5.52
CA GLY A 273 17.14 -15.61 5.87
C GLY A 273 15.88 -15.68 5.00
N LEU A 274 16.04 -15.81 3.68
CA LEU A 274 14.93 -15.94 2.73
C LEU A 274 14.08 -17.18 3.01
N THR A 275 14.71 -18.31 3.32
CA THR A 275 14.02 -19.55 3.73
C THR A 275 13.20 -19.36 5.01
N ARG A 276 13.75 -18.65 6.00
CA ARG A 276 13.02 -18.30 7.24
C ARG A 276 11.81 -17.42 6.96
N VAL A 277 11.92 -16.43 6.07
CA VAL A 277 10.78 -15.60 5.63
C VAL A 277 9.69 -16.48 5.02
N TYR A 278 10.03 -17.37 4.08
CA TYR A 278 9.05 -18.28 3.48
C TYR A 278 8.37 -19.22 4.48
N LYS A 279 9.14 -19.71 5.44
CA LYS A 279 8.62 -20.54 6.53
C LYS A 279 7.60 -19.75 7.36
N ALA A 280 7.95 -18.54 7.78
CA ALA A 280 7.05 -17.67 8.54
C ALA A 280 5.76 -17.35 7.77
N CYS A 281 5.84 -17.06 6.47
CA CYS A 281 4.68 -16.86 5.61
C CYS A 281 3.78 -18.11 5.56
N THR A 282 4.37 -19.31 5.51
CA THR A 282 3.62 -20.57 5.42
C THR A 282 2.93 -20.90 6.73
N GLU A 283 3.65 -20.77 7.84
CA GLU A 283 3.13 -21.06 9.18
C GLU A 283 2.02 -20.06 9.56
N CYS A 284 2.27 -18.76 9.39
CA CYS A 284 1.27 -17.73 9.65
C CYS A 284 0.00 -17.95 8.80
N HIS A 285 0.13 -18.25 7.51
CA HIS A 285 -1.04 -18.49 6.67
C HIS A 285 -1.74 -19.82 6.96
N SER A 286 -1.11 -20.78 7.62
CA SER A 286 -1.78 -22.02 8.02
C SER A 286 -2.75 -21.82 9.18
N GLU A 287 -2.55 -20.76 9.97
CA GLU A 287 -3.33 -20.47 11.18
C GLU A 287 -4.23 -19.23 11.02
N TYR A 288 -3.77 -18.22 10.27
CA TYR A 288 -4.39 -16.89 10.23
C TYR A 288 -4.93 -16.47 8.85
N LYS A 289 -4.82 -17.33 7.82
CA LYS A 289 -5.35 -17.00 6.49
C LYS A 289 -6.81 -17.43 6.40
N GLU A 290 -7.70 -16.45 6.44
CA GLU A 290 -9.11 -16.60 6.04
C GLU A 290 -9.27 -16.61 4.51
#